data_AF-A0A3M4Q4Z7-F1
#
_entry.id   AF-A0A3M4Q4Z7-F1
#
_cell.length_a   1.000
_cell.length_b   1.000
_cell.length_c   1.000
_cell.angle_alpha   90.00
_cell.angle_beta   90.00
_cell.angle_gamma   90.00
#
_symmetry.space_group_name_H-M   'P 1'
#
loop_
_entity.id
_entity.type
_entity.pdbx_description
1 polymer ?
#
loop_
_entity_poly.entity_id
_entity_poly.type
_entity_poly.pdbx_seq_one_letter_code
_entity_poly.pdbx_strand_id
1 'polypeptide(L)'
;MAVASLYVFSRVIQMLNFSIGFHFVRPLLEQLLSPAKVTVARSASTVAITGEKALGSVPTQNVQRPANDRRSAEQIILDNPILKNLGPQKYIHLALIKERLGDWTASNPDPASRADAAYNAARVLNWIDTSLTAVGEDRGQYSNNGVLEGYTQTGYAAFGTPAGAWEGFIEHGYDILNRDRRLEWTNDANVTPEGNYRDTYR
;
A
#
# COMPACT_ATOMS: atom_id res chain seq x y z
N MET A 1 26.21 29.35 1.00
CA MET A 1 25.38 30.52 0.65
C MET A 1 25.06 30.43 -0.83
N ALA A 2 23.88 29.94 -1.18
CA ALA A 2 22.67 30.71 -1.55
C ALA A 2 22.49 30.69 -3.09
N VAL A 3 21.72 29.72 -3.60
CA VAL A 3 20.36 29.80 -4.18
C VAL A 3 20.32 30.26 -5.65
N ALA A 4 19.54 29.50 -6.43
CA ALA A 4 18.68 29.93 -7.56
C ALA A 4 19.10 29.44 -8.95
N SER A 5 18.53 28.31 -9.35
CA SER A 5 18.16 28.04 -10.74
C SER A 5 16.83 27.30 -10.75
N LEU A 6 15.74 28.05 -10.81
CA LEU A 6 14.48 27.55 -11.35
C LEU A 6 13.91 28.65 -12.23
N TYR A 7 14.40 28.67 -13.46
CA TYR A 7 13.80 29.41 -14.57
C TYR A 7 12.89 28.45 -15.33
N VAL A 8 11.90 29.02 -15.99
CA VAL A 8 10.93 28.38 -16.90
C VAL A 8 9.69 27.79 -16.20
N PHE A 9 8.79 28.68 -15.77
CA PHE A 9 7.38 28.65 -16.17
C PHE A 9 6.70 29.93 -15.65
N SER A 10 7.05 31.08 -16.22
CA SER A 10 6.27 32.32 -16.03
C SER A 10 6.44 33.23 -17.23
N ARG A 11 5.93 32.80 -18.39
CA ARG A 11 5.73 33.66 -19.57
C ARG A 11 4.52 33.23 -20.39
N VAL A 12 3.35 33.18 -19.76
CA VAL A 12 2.06 33.20 -20.50
C VAL A 12 1.15 34.36 -20.03
N ILE A 13 1.56 35.17 -19.04
CA ILE A 13 0.75 36.32 -18.57
C ILE A 13 1.56 37.61 -18.73
N GLN A 14 1.90 37.95 -19.97
CA GLN A 14 2.39 39.29 -20.27
C GLN A 14 2.25 39.60 -21.76
N MET A 15 1.00 39.71 -22.24
CA MET A 15 0.65 40.48 -23.42
C MET A 15 -0.87 40.50 -23.55
N LEU A 16 -1.45 41.67 -23.26
CA LEU A 16 -2.75 42.21 -23.68
C LEU A 16 -3.28 43.15 -22.58
N ASN A 17 -2.56 44.23 -22.34
CA ASN A 17 -3.13 45.42 -21.72
C ASN A 17 -3.60 46.33 -22.85
N PHE A 18 -4.84 46.14 -23.27
CA PHE A 18 -5.60 47.18 -23.99
C PHE A 18 -6.86 47.45 -23.18
N SER A 19 -7.00 48.71 -22.78
CA SER A 19 -8.14 49.26 -22.06
C SER A 19 -9.47 48.78 -22.62
N ILE A 20 -10.38 48.35 -21.75
CA ILE A 20 -11.78 48.80 -21.59
C ILE A 20 -12.40 47.95 -20.46
N GLY A 21 -13.19 48.60 -19.61
CA GLY A 21 -13.55 48.12 -18.27
C GLY A 21 -14.29 46.78 -18.21
N PHE A 22 -13.91 45.98 -17.21
CA PHE A 22 -14.75 44.94 -16.63
C PHE A 22 -14.35 44.77 -15.14
N HIS A 23 -15.01 45.53 -14.27
CA HIS A 23 -14.96 45.34 -12.83
C HIS A 23 -15.79 44.11 -12.42
N PHE A 24 -15.48 42.88 -12.88
CA PHE A 24 -16.13 41.69 -12.31
C PHE A 24 -15.49 40.33 -12.69
N VAL A 25 -14.22 40.07 -12.37
CA VAL A 25 -13.71 38.67 -12.42
C VAL A 25 -12.68 38.29 -11.37
N ARG A 26 -12.31 39.20 -10.46
CA ARG A 26 -11.28 38.91 -9.45
C ARG A 26 -11.66 38.07 -8.22
N PRO A 27 -12.92 37.80 -7.83
CA PRO A 27 -13.15 37.04 -6.61
C PRO A 27 -13.07 35.52 -6.82
N LEU A 28 -13.25 34.99 -8.04
CA LEU A 28 -13.33 33.55 -8.26
C LEU A 28 -11.95 32.86 -8.33
N LEU A 29 -10.93 33.54 -8.88
CA LEU A 29 -9.59 32.96 -9.06
C LEU A 29 -8.83 32.86 -7.72
N GLU A 30 -9.01 33.83 -6.81
CA GLU A 30 -8.46 33.82 -5.44
C GLU A 30 -9.12 32.75 -4.55
N GLN A 31 -10.41 32.45 -4.78
CA GLN A 31 -11.14 31.44 -4.02
C GLN A 31 -10.79 30.00 -4.44
N LEU A 32 -10.26 29.80 -5.66
CA LEU A 32 -9.76 28.53 -6.19
C LEU A 32 -8.31 28.23 -5.78
N LEU A 33 -7.53 29.25 -5.40
CA LEU A 33 -6.12 29.13 -5.03
C LEU A 33 -5.85 29.26 -3.51
N SER A 34 -6.91 29.27 -2.68
CA SER A 34 -6.74 29.29 -1.23
C SER A 34 -5.91 28.07 -0.77
N PRO A 35 -4.82 28.27 -0.01
CA PRO A 35 -3.87 27.20 0.34
C PRO A 35 -4.53 26.09 1.16
N ALA A 36 -5.64 26.37 1.85
CA ALA A 36 -6.41 25.36 2.58
C ALA A 36 -7.08 24.34 1.66
N LYS A 37 -7.66 24.78 0.53
CA LYS A 37 -8.41 23.90 -0.39
C LYS A 37 -7.47 23.04 -1.25
N VAL A 38 -6.33 23.60 -1.65
CA VAL A 38 -5.28 22.88 -2.40
C VAL A 38 -4.59 21.84 -1.51
N THR A 39 -4.33 22.15 -0.25
CA THR A 39 -3.72 21.21 0.71
C THR A 39 -4.67 20.05 1.04
N VAL A 40 -5.95 20.32 1.31
CA VAL A 40 -6.95 19.27 1.58
C VAL A 40 -7.17 18.37 0.36
N ALA A 41 -7.24 18.93 -0.85
CA ALA A 41 -7.36 18.14 -2.08
C ALA A 41 -6.13 17.27 -2.35
N ARG A 42 -4.91 17.77 -2.06
CA ARG A 42 -3.68 16.99 -2.20
C ARG A 42 -3.60 15.87 -1.16
N SER A 43 -3.95 16.14 0.11
CA SER A 43 -3.98 15.12 1.16
C SER A 43 -5.05 14.05 0.90
N ALA A 44 -6.26 14.44 0.48
CA ALA A 44 -7.30 13.49 0.09
C ALA A 44 -6.92 12.68 -1.15
N SER A 45 -6.25 13.30 -2.13
CA SER A 45 -5.75 12.63 -3.33
C SER A 45 -4.63 11.63 -3.01
N THR A 46 -3.67 12.00 -2.15
CA THR A 46 -2.62 11.08 -1.69
C THR A 46 -3.18 9.93 -0.86
N VAL A 47 -4.12 10.20 0.08
CA VAL A 47 -4.79 9.16 0.88
C VAL A 47 -5.56 8.19 0.00
N ALA A 48 -6.25 8.69 -1.04
CA ALA A 48 -6.98 7.86 -1.97
C ALA A 48 -6.07 7.08 -2.94
N ILE A 49 -4.91 7.63 -3.32
CA ILE A 49 -3.93 6.93 -4.16
C ILE A 49 -3.19 5.84 -3.36
N THR A 50 -2.93 6.02 -2.06
CA THR A 50 -2.34 4.97 -1.21
C THR A 50 -3.39 4.28 -0.34
N GLY A 51 -4.63 4.17 -0.83
CA GLY A 51 -5.74 3.58 -0.07
C GLY A 51 -5.44 2.15 0.38
N GLU A 52 -4.51 1.46 -0.28
CA GLU A 52 -4.04 0.14 0.10
C GLU A 52 -3.30 0.07 1.43
N LYS A 53 -2.87 1.22 1.98
CA LYS A 53 -2.23 1.34 3.29
C LYS A 53 -3.21 1.68 4.41
N ALA A 54 -4.48 1.95 4.08
CA ALA A 54 -5.47 2.32 5.06
C ALA A 54 -5.87 1.11 5.93
N LEU A 55 -5.77 1.26 7.26
CA LEU A 55 -6.08 0.22 8.24
C LEU A 55 -7.49 0.35 8.84
N GLY A 56 -8.35 1.16 8.23
CA GLY A 56 -9.70 1.48 8.76
C GLY A 56 -10.71 0.35 8.59
N SER A 57 -10.42 -0.65 7.75
CA SER A 57 -11.27 -1.81 7.52
C SER A 57 -10.42 -3.01 7.12
N VAL A 58 -10.77 -4.19 7.63
CA VAL A 58 -10.13 -5.46 7.21
C VAL A 58 -10.25 -5.60 5.69
N PRO A 59 -9.18 -6.05 5.00
CA PRO A 59 -9.26 -6.40 3.60
C PRO A 59 -10.37 -7.44 3.34
N THR A 60 -11.03 -7.30 2.21
CA THR A 60 -12.08 -8.22 1.75
C THR A 60 -11.84 -8.58 0.29
N GLN A 61 -12.42 -9.68 -0.16
CA GLN A 61 -12.31 -10.15 -1.55
C GLN A 61 -12.88 -9.15 -2.58
N ASN A 62 -12.33 -9.21 -3.80
CA ASN A 62 -12.86 -8.56 -5.00
C ASN A 62 -13.08 -7.04 -4.90
N VAL A 63 -12.22 -6.34 -4.15
CA VAL A 63 -12.28 -4.89 -4.06
C VAL A 63 -11.61 -4.26 -5.28
N GLN A 64 -12.29 -3.30 -5.91
CA GLN A 64 -11.68 -2.45 -6.93
C GLN A 64 -10.87 -1.35 -6.25
N ARG A 65 -9.77 -0.93 -6.88
CA ARG A 65 -9.02 0.23 -6.39
C ARG A 65 -9.87 1.51 -6.47
N PRO A 66 -9.54 2.54 -5.67
CA PRO A 66 -10.24 3.81 -5.71
C PRO A 66 -10.28 4.38 -7.14
N ALA A 67 -11.42 4.98 -7.53
CA ALA A 67 -11.65 5.44 -8.91
C ALA A 67 -10.63 6.48 -9.41
N ASN A 68 -9.94 7.17 -8.50
CA ASN A 68 -8.89 8.13 -8.79
C ASN A 68 -7.47 7.54 -8.77
N ASP A 69 -7.28 6.29 -8.33
CA ASP A 69 -6.02 5.57 -8.47
C ASP A 69 -5.87 5.07 -9.90
N ARG A 70 -4.98 5.71 -10.66
CA ARG A 70 -4.68 5.39 -12.06
C ARG A 70 -3.36 4.61 -12.25
N ARG A 71 -2.76 4.12 -11.16
CA ARG A 71 -1.48 3.40 -11.24
C ARG A 71 -1.60 2.11 -12.04
N SER A 72 -0.58 1.68 -12.76
CA SER A 72 -0.55 0.31 -13.32
C SER A 72 -0.29 -0.72 -12.21
N ALA A 73 -0.47 -2.00 -12.51
CA ALA A 73 -0.08 -3.08 -11.60
C ALA A 73 1.41 -2.99 -11.22
N GLU A 74 2.28 -2.70 -12.20
CA GLU A 74 3.73 -2.54 -11.99
C GLU A 74 4.04 -1.37 -11.05
N GLN A 75 3.32 -0.25 -11.19
CA GLN A 75 3.49 0.90 -10.30
C GLN A 75 3.07 0.55 -8.86
N ILE A 76 1.93 -0.13 -8.68
CA ILE A 76 1.48 -0.58 -7.36
C ILE A 76 2.47 -1.57 -6.74
N ILE A 77 3.00 -2.51 -7.54
CA ILE A 77 4.03 -3.46 -7.09
C ILE A 77 5.28 -2.73 -6.66
N LEU A 78 5.77 -1.76 -7.43
CA LEU A 78 6.97 -0.98 -7.10
C LEU A 78 6.78 -0.10 -5.85
N ASP A 79 5.58 0.45 -5.65
CA ASP A 79 5.22 1.27 -4.49
C ASP A 79 5.04 0.46 -3.20
N ASN A 80 4.81 -0.85 -3.30
CA ASN A 80 4.70 -1.76 -2.16
C ASN A 80 5.97 -2.63 -2.03
N PRO A 81 6.89 -2.32 -1.10
CA PRO A 81 8.15 -3.07 -0.95
C PRO A 81 7.94 -4.55 -0.64
N ILE A 82 6.88 -4.91 0.08
CA ILE A 82 6.55 -6.30 0.39
C ILE A 82 6.18 -7.04 -0.89
N LEU A 83 5.26 -6.50 -1.68
CA LEU A 83 4.79 -7.11 -2.93
C LEU A 83 5.91 -7.17 -3.97
N LYS A 84 6.75 -6.14 -4.05
CA LYS A 84 7.95 -6.11 -4.89
C LYS A 84 8.93 -7.23 -4.56
N ASN A 85 9.16 -7.44 -3.26
CA ASN A 85 10.20 -8.36 -2.75
C ASN A 85 9.66 -9.75 -2.42
N LEU A 86 8.36 -9.97 -2.56
CA LEU A 86 7.69 -11.25 -2.32
C LEU A 86 8.32 -12.40 -3.11
N GLY A 87 9.04 -12.07 -4.20
CA GLY A 87 9.75 -13.01 -5.06
C GLY A 87 8.80 -13.98 -5.78
N PRO A 88 9.32 -14.93 -6.56
CA PRO A 88 8.55 -16.09 -6.96
C PRO A 88 8.33 -16.94 -5.70
N GLN A 89 7.30 -16.62 -4.93
CA GLN A 89 6.76 -17.53 -3.93
C GLN A 89 6.68 -18.90 -4.58
N LYS A 90 7.26 -19.92 -3.92
CA LYS A 90 7.41 -21.27 -4.46
C LYS A 90 6.17 -21.59 -5.28
N TYR A 91 6.35 -21.81 -6.59
CA TYR A 91 5.30 -21.84 -7.62
C TYR A 91 4.03 -22.63 -7.25
N ILE A 92 4.14 -23.52 -6.25
CA ILE A 92 3.09 -24.31 -5.60
C ILE A 92 1.87 -23.46 -5.18
N HIS A 93 2.01 -22.24 -4.68
CA HIS A 93 0.87 -21.47 -4.17
C HIS A 93 0.35 -20.38 -5.13
N LEU A 94 1.03 -20.13 -6.26
CA LEU A 94 0.69 -19.03 -7.15
C LEU A 94 -0.76 -19.10 -7.67
N ALA A 95 -1.25 -20.30 -7.96
CA ALA A 95 -2.64 -20.49 -8.40
C ALA A 95 -3.64 -20.07 -7.31
N LEU A 96 -3.40 -20.46 -6.07
CA LEU A 96 -4.27 -20.16 -4.94
C LEU A 96 -4.23 -18.66 -4.60
N ILE A 97 -3.05 -18.05 -4.63
CA ILE A 97 -2.88 -16.61 -4.49
C ILE A 97 -3.70 -15.85 -5.55
N LYS A 98 -3.62 -16.27 -6.81
CA LYS A 98 -4.39 -15.68 -7.91
C LYS A 98 -5.89 -15.90 -7.75
N GLU A 99 -6.32 -17.02 -7.20
CA GLU A 99 -7.73 -17.26 -6.86
C GLU A 99 -8.23 -16.28 -5.79
N ARG A 100 -7.41 -15.96 -4.78
CA ARG A 100 -7.79 -15.06 -3.69
C ARG A 100 -7.75 -13.58 -4.07
N LEU A 101 -6.71 -13.18 -4.80
CA LEU A 101 -6.36 -11.77 -5.02
C LEU A 101 -6.55 -11.31 -6.47
N GLY A 102 -6.73 -12.25 -7.41
CA GLY A 102 -6.65 -12.00 -8.84
C GLY A 102 -5.23 -12.16 -9.39
N ASP A 103 -5.12 -12.21 -10.72
CA ASP A 103 -3.83 -12.32 -11.40
C ASP A 103 -3.27 -10.93 -11.74
N TRP A 104 -2.28 -10.48 -10.96
CA TRP A 104 -1.56 -9.22 -11.21
C TRP A 104 -0.35 -9.36 -12.14
N THR A 105 0.01 -10.58 -12.55
CA THR A 105 1.19 -10.82 -13.39
C THR A 105 0.91 -10.45 -14.85
N ALA A 106 1.96 -10.36 -15.65
CA ALA A 106 1.84 -10.10 -17.09
C ALA A 106 1.10 -11.22 -17.87
N SER A 107 0.76 -12.34 -17.22
CA SER A 107 -0.04 -13.42 -17.81
C SER A 107 -1.52 -13.04 -17.98
N ASN A 108 -2.01 -12.08 -17.19
CA ASN A 108 -3.36 -11.55 -17.34
C ASN A 108 -3.37 -10.44 -18.42
N PRO A 109 -4.12 -10.58 -19.52
CA PRO A 109 -4.12 -9.58 -20.59
C PRO A 109 -4.90 -8.31 -20.24
N ASP A 110 -5.73 -8.32 -19.18
CA ASP A 110 -6.51 -7.15 -18.77
C ASP A 110 -5.71 -6.27 -17.80
N PRO A 111 -5.23 -5.08 -18.24
CA PRO A 111 -4.44 -4.19 -17.39
C PRO A 111 -5.22 -3.61 -16.20
N ALA A 112 -6.55 -3.46 -16.31
CA ALA A 112 -7.36 -2.95 -15.21
C ALA A 112 -7.52 -4.01 -14.12
N SER A 113 -7.87 -5.23 -14.51
CA SER A 113 -7.93 -6.39 -13.61
C SER A 113 -6.60 -6.64 -12.91
N ARG A 114 -5.47 -6.54 -13.63
CA ARG A 114 -4.13 -6.65 -13.03
C ARG A 114 -3.87 -5.61 -11.95
N ALA A 115 -4.26 -4.36 -12.18
CA ALA A 115 -4.03 -3.28 -11.24
C ALA A 115 -4.91 -3.43 -9.99
N ASP A 116 -6.17 -3.88 -10.16
CA ASP A 116 -7.04 -4.21 -9.02
C ASP A 116 -6.47 -5.39 -8.21
N ALA A 117 -5.93 -6.41 -8.88
CA ALA A 117 -5.28 -7.53 -8.21
C ALA A 117 -4.02 -7.11 -7.43
N ALA A 118 -3.16 -6.28 -8.02
CA ALA A 118 -1.98 -5.73 -7.33
C ALA A 118 -2.38 -4.87 -6.12
N TYR A 119 -3.45 -4.07 -6.26
CA TYR A 119 -4.00 -3.26 -5.16
C TYR A 119 -4.49 -4.14 -4.00
N ASN A 120 -5.24 -5.20 -4.29
CA ASN A 120 -5.71 -6.15 -3.27
C ASN A 120 -4.56 -6.90 -2.59
N ALA A 121 -3.55 -7.33 -3.35
CA ALA A 121 -2.35 -7.96 -2.80
C ALA A 121 -1.63 -6.99 -1.85
N ALA A 122 -1.42 -5.75 -2.29
CA ALA A 122 -0.80 -4.71 -1.47
C ALA A 122 -1.59 -4.43 -0.18
N ARG A 123 -2.93 -4.43 -0.24
CA ARG A 123 -3.80 -4.27 0.93
C ARG A 123 -3.60 -5.36 1.98
N VAL A 124 -3.65 -6.62 1.55
CA VAL A 124 -3.49 -7.76 2.46
C VAL A 124 -2.09 -7.77 3.06
N LEU A 125 -1.06 -7.54 2.26
CA LEU A 125 0.33 -7.50 2.73
C LEU A 125 0.56 -6.36 3.73
N ASN A 126 0.06 -5.15 3.45
CA ASN A 126 0.15 -4.03 4.40
C ASN A 126 -0.64 -4.32 5.69
N TRP A 127 -1.82 -4.95 5.59
CA TRP A 127 -2.61 -5.34 6.76
C TRP A 127 -1.83 -6.30 7.66
N ILE A 128 -1.15 -7.28 7.06
CA ILE A 128 -0.35 -8.27 7.77
C ILE A 128 0.93 -7.64 8.36
N ASP A 129 1.67 -6.82 7.60
CA ASP A 129 2.86 -6.10 8.10
C ASP A 129 2.51 -5.07 9.20
N THR A 130 1.26 -4.61 9.26
CA THR A 130 0.79 -3.73 10.34
C THR A 130 0.10 -4.46 11.48
N SER A 131 0.23 -5.79 11.54
CA SER A 131 -0.28 -6.57 12.66
C SER A 131 0.36 -6.13 13.97
N LEU A 132 -0.40 -6.25 15.05
CA LEU A 132 0.05 -6.13 16.43
C LEU A 132 0.66 -7.46 16.89
N THR A 133 1.40 -7.44 18.00
CA THR A 133 1.82 -8.67 18.67
C THR A 133 0.62 -9.53 19.07
N ALA A 134 0.87 -10.80 19.42
CA ALA A 134 -0.19 -11.68 19.93
C ALA A 134 -0.87 -11.13 21.20
N VAL A 135 -0.20 -10.24 21.95
CA VAL A 135 -0.75 -9.54 23.13
C VAL A 135 -1.38 -8.18 22.80
N GLY A 136 -1.32 -7.73 21.53
CA GLY A 136 -1.96 -6.51 21.04
C GLY A 136 -1.12 -5.25 21.16
N GLU A 137 0.19 -5.42 21.29
CA GLU A 137 1.15 -4.32 21.36
C GLU A 137 1.69 -3.99 19.96
N ASP A 138 2.26 -2.80 19.82
CA ASP A 138 2.96 -2.39 18.61
C ASP A 138 4.26 -3.22 18.44
N ARG A 139 4.57 -3.62 17.20
CA ARG A 139 5.78 -4.43 16.90
C ARG A 139 7.04 -3.58 16.68
N GLY A 140 6.96 -2.26 16.89
CA GLY A 140 8.05 -1.30 16.76
C GLY A 140 8.62 -1.29 15.34
N GLN A 141 9.95 -1.41 15.24
CA GLN A 141 10.68 -1.42 13.96
C GLN A 141 10.33 -2.62 13.05
N TYR A 142 9.62 -3.62 13.57
CA TYR A 142 9.16 -4.79 12.81
C TYR A 142 7.76 -4.59 12.23
N SER A 143 7.12 -3.42 12.42
CA SER A 143 5.84 -3.12 11.76
C SER A 143 6.04 -2.09 10.64
N ASN A 144 5.31 -2.28 9.54
CA ASN A 144 5.24 -1.33 8.44
C ASN A 144 6.62 -1.00 7.84
N ASN A 145 7.53 -1.97 7.87
CA ASN A 145 8.90 -1.83 7.40
C ASN A 145 9.08 -2.39 5.98
N GLY A 146 8.03 -2.97 5.40
CA GLY A 146 8.07 -3.56 4.07
C GLY A 146 8.64 -4.97 4.02
N VAL A 147 8.71 -5.66 5.16
CA VAL A 147 9.21 -7.03 5.31
C VAL A 147 8.12 -7.87 5.99
N LEU A 148 7.95 -9.12 5.55
CA LEU A 148 7.15 -10.10 6.29
C LEU A 148 8.06 -10.86 7.24
N GLU A 149 8.05 -10.52 8.53
CA GLU A 149 8.87 -11.20 9.52
C GLU A 149 8.48 -12.67 9.72
N GLY A 150 9.49 -13.47 10.06
CA GLY A 150 9.30 -14.86 10.48
C GLY A 150 9.44 -15.94 9.40
N TYR A 151 9.98 -15.59 8.23
CA TYR A 151 10.57 -16.62 7.35
C TYR A 151 11.87 -17.15 7.96
N THR A 152 11.95 -18.46 8.17
CA THR A 152 13.17 -19.15 8.62
C THR A 152 14.23 -19.18 7.51
N GLN A 153 15.48 -19.54 7.84
CA GLN A 153 16.53 -19.77 6.82
C GLN A 153 16.14 -20.80 5.74
N THR A 154 15.26 -21.75 6.06
CA THR A 154 14.78 -22.78 5.11
C THR A 154 13.58 -22.30 4.27
N GLY A 155 13.12 -21.07 4.49
CA GLY A 155 11.96 -20.47 3.83
C GLY A 155 10.63 -21.02 4.35
N TYR A 156 10.59 -21.54 5.58
CA TYR A 156 9.35 -21.86 6.28
C TYR A 156 8.80 -20.59 6.93
N ALA A 157 7.49 -20.37 6.87
CA ALA A 157 6.85 -19.26 7.56
C ALA A 157 6.41 -19.71 8.96
N ALA A 158 6.99 -19.11 9.99
CA ALA A 158 6.67 -19.48 11.37
C ALA A 158 5.26 -19.04 11.78
N PHE A 159 4.51 -19.93 12.45
CA PHE A 159 3.21 -19.59 13.02
C PHE A 159 3.36 -18.52 14.13
N GLY A 160 2.45 -17.55 14.18
CA GLY A 160 2.53 -16.41 15.09
C GLY A 160 3.41 -15.25 14.59
N THR A 161 3.80 -15.25 13.31
CA THR A 161 4.53 -14.14 12.65
C THR A 161 3.75 -13.60 11.45
N PRO A 162 4.10 -12.43 10.89
CA PRO A 162 3.52 -11.92 9.65
C PRO A 162 3.68 -12.88 8.46
N ALA A 163 4.83 -13.54 8.31
CA ALA A 163 5.01 -14.58 7.30
C ALA A 163 4.01 -15.73 7.50
N GLY A 164 3.82 -16.22 8.73
CA GLY A 164 2.84 -17.26 9.03
C GLY A 164 1.39 -16.82 8.76
N ALA A 165 1.06 -15.57 9.09
CA ALA A 165 -0.25 -14.99 8.75
C ALA A 165 -0.46 -14.88 7.23
N TRP A 166 0.60 -14.58 6.47
CA TRP A 166 0.56 -14.56 5.02
C TRP A 166 0.36 -15.96 4.42
N GLU A 167 1.06 -16.99 4.90
CA GLU A 167 0.79 -18.38 4.46
C GLU A 167 -0.64 -18.81 4.87
N GLY A 168 -1.10 -18.45 6.07
CA GLY A 168 -2.47 -18.70 6.50
C GLY A 168 -3.51 -18.02 5.59
N PHE A 169 -3.24 -16.79 5.15
CA PHE A 169 -4.07 -16.09 4.16
C PHE A 169 -4.11 -16.83 2.83
N ILE A 170 -2.97 -17.33 2.36
CA ILE A 170 -2.91 -18.12 1.12
C ILE A 170 -3.82 -19.34 1.26
N GLU A 171 -3.68 -20.12 2.33
CA GLU A 171 -4.40 -21.38 2.52
C GLU A 171 -5.90 -21.20 2.78
N HIS A 172 -6.27 -20.21 3.59
CA HIS A 172 -7.63 -20.07 4.12
C HIS A 172 -8.37 -18.82 3.64
N GLY A 173 -7.70 -17.92 2.93
CA GLY A 173 -8.29 -16.69 2.39
C GLY A 173 -8.54 -15.63 3.46
N TYR A 174 -9.56 -14.81 3.23
CA TYR A 174 -9.83 -13.59 4.01
C TYR A 174 -10.32 -13.84 5.44
N ASP A 175 -10.80 -15.05 5.75
CA ASP A 175 -11.40 -15.36 7.05
C ASP A 175 -10.38 -15.38 8.20
N ILE A 176 -9.09 -15.53 7.89
CA ILE A 176 -8.01 -15.51 8.88
C ILE A 176 -7.53 -14.09 9.20
N LEU A 177 -7.96 -13.08 8.44
CA LEU A 177 -7.52 -11.70 8.68
C LEU A 177 -8.22 -11.16 9.93
N ASN A 178 -7.52 -11.22 11.06
CA ASN A 178 -8.02 -10.80 12.36
C ASN A 178 -8.39 -9.31 12.38
N ARG A 179 -9.63 -9.00 12.80
CA ARG A 179 -10.15 -7.62 12.88
C ARG A 179 -9.39 -6.74 13.88
N ASP A 180 -8.90 -7.34 14.94
CA ASP A 180 -8.08 -6.67 15.96
C ASP A 180 -6.60 -6.59 15.58
N ARG A 181 -6.23 -7.09 14.39
CA ARG A 181 -4.89 -7.11 13.81
C ARG A 181 -3.86 -7.88 14.63
N ARG A 182 -4.27 -8.75 15.54
CA ARG A 182 -3.30 -9.49 16.36
C ARG A 182 -2.75 -10.65 15.56
N LEU A 183 -1.44 -10.84 15.66
CA LEU A 183 -0.81 -12.11 15.29
C LEU A 183 -1.35 -13.24 16.17
N GLU A 184 -1.37 -14.45 15.62
CA GLU A 184 -1.75 -15.64 16.38
C GLU A 184 -0.76 -15.90 17.52
N TRP A 185 -1.27 -16.41 18.64
CA TRP A 185 -0.41 -16.80 19.76
C TRP A 185 0.32 -18.11 19.45
N THR A 186 1.60 -18.19 19.82
CA THR A 186 2.42 -19.40 19.67
C THR A 186 3.24 -19.65 20.93
N ASN A 187 3.53 -20.93 21.20
CA ASN A 187 4.47 -21.36 22.23
C ASN A 187 5.86 -21.68 21.67
N ASP A 188 6.11 -21.43 20.38
CA ASP A 188 7.43 -21.61 19.77
C ASP A 188 8.43 -20.61 20.36
N ALA A 189 9.42 -21.13 21.09
CA ALA A 189 10.46 -20.34 21.74
C ALA A 189 11.38 -19.59 20.75
N ASN A 190 11.34 -19.95 19.46
CA ASN A 190 12.08 -19.27 18.40
C ASN A 190 11.31 -18.06 17.83
N VAL A 191 10.01 -17.93 18.11
CA VAL A 191 9.23 -16.75 17.74
C VAL A 191 9.41 -15.69 18.83
N THR A 192 9.79 -14.47 18.44
CA THR A 192 9.94 -13.35 19.36
C THR A 192 8.57 -12.73 19.68
N PRO A 193 8.42 -12.00 20.80
CA PRO A 193 7.17 -11.33 21.14
C PRO A 193 6.65 -10.38 20.04
N GLU A 194 7.56 -9.79 19.27
CA GLU A 194 7.27 -8.89 18.15
C GLU A 194 6.88 -9.64 16.86
N GLY A 195 6.73 -10.96 16.91
CA GLY A 195 6.33 -11.78 15.78
C GLY A 195 7.44 -11.98 14.74
N ASN A 196 8.71 -12.02 15.18
CA ASN A 196 9.83 -12.39 14.30
C ASN A 196 10.34 -13.79 14.63
N TYR A 197 11.17 -14.41 13.77
CA TYR A 197 11.82 -15.69 14.05
C TYR A 197 13.30 -15.49 14.33
N ARG A 198 13.84 -16.10 15.38
CA ARG A 198 15.24 -15.86 15.80
C ARG A 198 16.28 -16.26 14.75
N ASP A 199 15.95 -17.23 13.91
CA ASP A 199 16.80 -17.71 12.81
C ASP A 199 16.23 -17.29 11.44
N THR A 200 15.96 -15.99 11.28
CA THR A 200 15.41 -15.44 10.03
C THR A 200 16.42 -15.49 8.89
N TYR A 201 15.92 -15.79 7.69
CA TYR A 201 16.60 -15.43 6.45
C TYR A 201 16.68 -13.90 6.35
N ARG A 202 17.89 -13.34 6.17
CA ARG A 202 18.12 -11.90 5.95
C ARG A 202 18.66 -11.63 4.56
#